data_AF-A0A444XES0-F1
#
_entry.id   AF-A0A444XES0-F1
#
_cell.length_a   1.000
_cell.length_b   1.000
_cell.length_c   1.000
_cell.angle_alpha   90.00
_cell.angle_beta   90.00
_cell.angle_gamma   90.00
#
_symmetry.space_group_name_H-M   'P 1'
#
loop_
_entity.id
_entity.type
_entity.pdbx_description
1 polymer ?
#
loop_
_entity_poly.entity_id
_entity_poly.type
_entity_poly.pdbx_seq_one_letter_code
_entity_poly.pdbx_strand_id
1 'polypeptide(L)'
;MDPEASRTARESLDLAFQMSNILDTGLDRHTLSVLIALCDLGVNPESLAALVKELRNEKPSLSSATAPSSSSFSFDVILFLLRYF
;
A
#
# COMPACT_ATOMS: atom_id res chain seq x y z
N MET A 1 -8.88 23.55 -1.57
CA MET A 1 -8.09 22.49 -0.92
C MET A 1 -7.92 22.87 0.54
N ASP A 2 -8.72 22.28 1.40
CA ASP A 2 -8.74 22.55 2.83
C ASP A 2 -7.45 21.98 3.46
N PRO A 3 -6.55 22.83 3.99
CA PRO A 3 -5.24 22.39 4.48
C PRO A 3 -5.33 21.46 5.70
N GLU A 4 -6.46 21.48 6.42
CA GLU A 4 -6.73 20.58 7.53
C GLU A 4 -7.00 19.14 7.06
N ALA A 5 -7.75 18.94 5.97
CA ALA A 5 -8.07 17.60 5.48
C ALA A 5 -6.81 16.81 5.08
N SER A 6 -5.83 17.49 4.46
CA SER A 6 -4.53 16.88 4.13
C SER A 6 -3.65 16.60 5.35
N ARG A 7 -3.81 17.37 6.43
CA ARG A 7 -3.13 17.12 7.71
C ARG A 7 -3.71 15.89 8.39
N THR A 8 -5.03 15.84 8.55
CA THR A 8 -5.74 14.71 9.15
C THR A 8 -5.44 13.41 8.39
N ALA A 9 -5.43 13.44 7.06
CA ALA A 9 -5.09 12.26 6.26
C ALA A 9 -3.66 11.75 6.52
N ARG A 10 -2.68 12.67 6.67
CA ARG A 10 -1.29 12.31 7.01
C ARG A 10 -1.17 11.75 8.42
N GLU A 11 -1.87 12.33 9.38
CA GLU A 11 -1.89 11.86 10.78
C GLU A 11 -2.53 10.47 10.90
N SER A 12 -3.66 10.24 10.22
CA SER A 12 -4.32 8.93 10.16
C SER A 12 -3.40 7.86 9.58
N LEU A 13 -2.66 8.20 8.52
CA LEU A 13 -1.71 7.31 7.86
C LEU A 13 -0.49 7.02 8.73
N ASP A 14 0.03 8.03 9.45
CA ASP A 14 1.15 7.85 10.38
C ASP A 14 0.76 6.92 11.55
N LEU A 15 -0.44 7.11 12.11
CA LEU A 15 -1.00 6.21 13.12
C LEU A 15 -1.15 4.78 12.60
N ALA A 16 -1.71 4.60 11.40
CA ALA A 16 -1.84 3.29 10.78
C ALA A 16 -0.47 2.63 10.54
N PHE A 17 0.55 3.41 10.16
CA PHE A 17 1.92 2.94 10.02
C PHE A 17 2.53 2.51 11.36
N GLN A 18 2.30 3.25 12.43
CA GLN A 18 2.73 2.84 13.77
C GLN A 18 2.07 1.52 14.19
N MET A 19 0.76 1.37 13.98
CA MET A 19 0.05 0.11 14.26
C MET A 19 0.62 -1.05 13.44
N SER A 20 0.86 -0.82 12.15
CA SER A 20 1.47 -1.76 11.22
C SER A 20 2.87 -2.20 11.67
N ASN A 21 3.68 -1.28 12.19
CA ASN A 21 5.01 -1.55 12.71
C ASN A 21 4.97 -2.34 14.04
N ILE A 22 4.00 -2.08 14.91
CA ILE A 22 3.78 -2.86 16.14
C ILE A 22 3.41 -4.32 15.81
N LEU A 23 2.62 -4.52 14.76
CA LEU A 23 2.19 -5.83 14.27
C LEU A 23 3.25 -6.54 13.41
N ASP A 24 4.44 -5.93 13.25
CA ASP A 24 5.55 -6.40 12.41
C ASP A 24 5.12 -6.83 11.00
N THR A 25 4.18 -6.10 10.40
CA THR A 25 3.67 -6.44 9.07
C THR A 25 4.69 -6.09 7.97
N GLY A 26 5.68 -5.23 8.24
CA GLY A 26 6.72 -4.82 7.31
C GLY A 26 6.22 -4.00 6.11
N LEU A 27 5.13 -3.25 6.27
CA LEU A 27 4.56 -2.39 5.22
C LEU A 27 5.18 -0.99 5.28
N ASP A 28 5.58 -0.46 4.11
CA ASP A 28 6.07 0.92 3.97
C ASP A 28 4.92 1.95 4.01
N ARG A 29 5.19 3.18 4.44
CA ARG A 29 4.21 4.28 4.47
C ARG A 29 3.52 4.49 3.12
N HIS A 30 4.26 4.34 2.03
CA HIS A 30 3.71 4.49 0.69
C HIS A 30 2.74 3.35 0.35
N THR A 31 3.15 2.11 0.61
CA THR A 31 2.29 0.92 0.43
C THR A 31 1.02 1.05 1.27
N LEU A 32 1.16 1.44 2.54
CA LEU A 32 0.02 1.61 3.44
C LEU A 32 -0.98 2.66 2.94
N SER A 33 -0.48 3.78 2.40
CA SER A 33 -1.32 4.82 1.79
C SER A 33 -2.17 4.27 0.65
N VAL A 34 -1.56 3.47 -0.24
CA VAL A 34 -2.24 2.86 -1.39
C VAL A 34 -3.26 1.82 -0.91
N LEU A 35 -2.91 1.01 0.08
CA LEU A 35 -3.81 0.02 0.67
C LEU A 35 -5.05 0.68 1.30
N ILE A 36 -4.87 1.80 2.01
CA ILE A 36 -5.99 2.59 2.56
C ILE A 36 -6.88 3.11 1.43
N ALA A 37 -6.30 3.68 0.37
CA ALA A 37 -7.08 4.20 -0.77
C ALA A 37 -7.87 3.09 -1.49
N LEU A 38 -7.30 1.88 -1.60
CA LEU A 38 -8.00 0.72 -2.16
C LEU A 38 -9.11 0.22 -1.23
N CYS A 39 -8.88 0.24 0.07
CA CYS A 39 -9.90 -0.09 1.06
C CYS A 39 -11.05 0.92 1.04
N ASP A 40 -10.76 2.20 0.83
CA ASP A 40 -11.75 3.27 0.66
C ASP A 40 -12.62 3.06 -0.60
N LEU A 41 -12.04 2.45 -1.63
CA LEU A 41 -12.75 2.03 -2.85
C LEU A 41 -13.68 0.82 -2.66
N GLY A 42 -13.71 0.24 -1.46
CA GLY A 42 -14.54 -0.94 -1.13
C GLY A 42 -13.86 -2.28 -1.38
N VAL A 43 -12.53 -2.31 -1.56
CA VAL A 43 -11.78 -3.57 -1.68
C VAL A 43 -11.72 -4.28 -0.32
N ASN A 44 -11.99 -5.58 -0.30
CA ASN A 44 -11.92 -6.38 0.92
C ASN A 44 -10.49 -6.42 1.49
N PRO A 45 -10.28 -6.11 2.77
CA PRO A 45 -8.95 -6.06 3.38
C PRO A 45 -8.28 -7.44 3.43
N GLU A 46 -9.04 -8.54 3.48
CA GLU A 46 -8.49 -9.91 3.41
C GLU A 46 -7.86 -10.22 2.05
N SER A 47 -8.53 -9.85 0.95
CA SER A 47 -8.01 -9.99 -0.41
C SER A 47 -6.76 -9.12 -0.61
N LEU A 48 -6.79 -7.92 -0.06
CA LEU A 48 -5.67 -6.98 -0.06
C LEU A 48 -4.45 -7.55 0.68
N ALA A 49 -4.66 -8.19 1.83
CA ALA A 49 -3.59 -8.83 2.61
C ALA A 49 -2.96 -10.02 1.86
N ALA A 50 -3.77 -10.83 1.17
CA ALA A 50 -3.28 -11.92 0.32
C ALA A 50 -2.42 -11.37 -0.82
N LEU A 51 -2.90 -10.32 -1.50
CA LEU A 51 -2.19 -9.65 -2.61
C LEU A 51 -0.87 -9.03 -2.14
N VAL A 52 -0.86 -8.39 -0.96
CA VAL A 52 0.37 -7.85 -0.35
C VAL A 52 1.37 -8.95 0.03
N LYS A 53 0.89 -10.10 0.53
CA LYS A 53 1.74 -11.26 0.80
C LYS A 53 2.34 -11.84 -0.49
N GLU A 54 1.53 -12.04 -1.52
CA GLU A 54 1.96 -12.52 -2.83
C GLU A 54 2.98 -11.55 -3.46
N LEU A 55 2.69 -10.23 -3.49
CA LEU A 55 3.60 -9.21 -4.01
C LEU A 55 4.90 -9.07 -3.21
N ARG A 56 4.94 -9.47 -1.93
CA ARG A 56 6.19 -9.54 -1.15
C ARG A 56 6.96 -10.82 -1.47
N ASN A 57 6.26 -11.92 -1.73
CA ASN A 57 6.86 -13.20 -2.08
C ASN A 57 7.42 -13.22 -3.51
N GLU A 58 6.77 -12.53 -4.45
CA GLU A 58 7.21 -12.29 -5.84
C GLU A 58 8.33 -11.24 -5.95
N LYS A 59 8.81 -10.67 -4.83
CA LYS A 59 10.01 -9.80 -4.78
C LYS A 59 11.27 -10.52 -4.29
N PRO A 60 11.67 -11.71 -4.78
CA PRO A 60 13.07 -12.06 -4.66
C PRO A 60 13.83 -11.19 -5.67
N SER A 61 14.76 -10.35 -5.20
CA SER A 61 15.80 -9.67 -6.01
C SER A 61 15.40 -8.52 -6.95
N LEU A 62 14.87 -7.42 -6.41
CA LEU A 62 15.15 -6.09 -6.97
C LEU A 62 16.02 -5.28 -6.00
N SER A 63 17.09 -5.93 -5.50
CA SER A 63 18.21 -5.21 -4.91
C SER A 63 19.04 -4.64 -6.05
N SER A 64 18.95 -3.32 -6.21
CA SER A 64 19.99 -2.40 -6.68
C SER A 64 19.52 -1.51 -7.83
N ALA A 65 19.74 -0.22 -7.60
CA ALA A 65 19.68 0.89 -8.54
C ALA A 65 18.30 1.50 -8.83
N THR A 66 18.07 2.62 -8.13
CA THR A 66 17.48 3.86 -8.66
C THR A 66 15.99 4.05 -8.45
N ALA A 67 15.70 4.87 -7.44
CA ALA A 67 14.47 5.62 -7.18
C ALA A 67 13.15 4.81 -7.10
N PRO A 68 12.43 4.84 -5.97
CA PRO A 68 11.04 4.39 -5.95
C PRO A 68 10.20 5.36 -6.78
N SER A 69 10.08 5.11 -8.09
CA SER A 69 9.02 5.72 -8.89
C SER A 69 7.70 5.21 -8.33
N SER A 70 7.03 6.07 -7.56
CA SER A 70 5.71 5.87 -6.92
C SER A 70 4.59 5.39 -7.84
N SER A 71 4.85 5.20 -9.12
CA SER A 71 3.91 4.77 -10.17
C SER A 71 3.85 3.26 -10.40
N SER A 72 4.88 2.47 -10.05
CA SER A 72 4.89 1.02 -10.39
C SER A 72 3.90 0.22 -9.54
N PHE A 73 3.82 0.51 -8.23
CA PHE A 73 2.92 -0.20 -7.32
C PHE A 73 1.44 -0.05 -7.69
N SER A 74 1.06 1.13 -8.22
CA SER A 74 -0.32 1.39 -8.63
C SER A 74 -0.69 0.61 -9.89
N PHE A 75 0.23 0.47 -10.85
CA PHE A 75 -0.03 -0.23 -12.11
C PHE A 75 -0.11 -1.75 -11.93
N ASP A 76 0.79 -2.34 -11.13
CA ASP A 76 0.79 -3.77 -10.83
C ASP A 76 -0.48 -4.22 -10.11
N VAL A 77 -0.96 -3.44 -9.13
CA VAL A 77 -2.20 -3.77 -8.41
C VAL A 77 -3.43 -3.65 -9.30
N ILE A 78 -3.49 -2.62 -10.16
CA ILE A 78 -4.60 -2.45 -11.11
C ILE A 78 -4.62 -3.59 -12.14
N LEU A 79 -3.46 -3.96 -12.69
CA LEU A 79 -3.34 -5.11 -13.60
C LEU A 79 -3.71 -6.43 -12.92
N PHE A 80 -3.32 -6.63 -11.66
CA PHE A 80 -3.68 -7.82 -10.90
C PHE A 80 -5.18 -7.90 -10.66
N LEU A 81 -5.83 -6.79 -10.25
CA LEU A 81 -7.29 -6.72 -10.10
C LEU A 81 -8.01 -7.00 -11.42
N LEU A 82 -7.51 -6.45 -12.54
CA LEU A 82 -8.08 -6.68 -13.88
C LEU A 82 -7.83 -8.10 -14.42
N ARG A 83 -6.91 -8.85 -13.81
CA ARG A 83 -6.61 -10.24 -14.17
C ARG A 83 -7.34 -11.25 -13.29
N TYR A 84 -7.77 -10.83 -12.09
CA TYR A 84 -8.45 -11.69 -11.10
C TYR A 84 -9.99 -11.51 -11.12
N PHE A 85 -10.50 -10.52 -11.85
CA PHE A 85 -11.92 -10.31 -12.15
C PHE A 85 -12.17 -10.50 -13.65
#